data_AF-A0A6J3KLL7-F1
#
_entry.id   AF-A0A6J3KLL7-F1
#
_cell.length_a   1.000
_cell.length_b   1.000
_cell.length_c   1.000
_cell.angle_alpha   90.00
_cell.angle_beta   90.00
_cell.angle_gamma   90.00
#
_symmetry.space_group_name_H-M   'P 1'
#
loop_
_entity.id
_entity.type
_entity.pdbx_description
1 polymer ?
#
loop_
_entity_poly.entity_id
_entity_poly.type
_entity_poly.pdbx_seq_one_letter_code
_entity_poly.pdbx_strand_id
1 'polypeptide(L)'
;MDGNLSLFIRYLETAVHSGGTYMYNHLYNRYHSVEENMFRWSVYGGYSKAVEYFWDKLNEEERNRNVASGIQISVTSHISDYTTMGESCHRQEKYVEICIFLINQVRTDNKRKTIARIVYDSFEDDIYVCSILRMISPMWPWQDFLGQILDELEAALKAQNNGYTGLNLLYVIISCMKRDYNLGYVIENSKYGMILHEVWHKIPACLKSKIAETDPYLDLIQDLLGIWHLSSIKLIINAPEMTQWRKKLLESGYIICIRIGKLIRLGQYELLNQFTEEVLVFEKEKKLFKQAINIWDYFINIDEYDLADKLLDWQSDSIEEKEELKSKINHVGLCLNFIKADKYELADKLLDWKFSTKKAIQICKDNFTDDESSYNYIYTLWAVEKEHIEIARKKSHKFLYWFLHSEEEIVWFKRQKLVNDRLEERLCEFFIKDNYFETIEYFLDWCLLSKKEIQKLKQVLVNRNMFKKCNCNMMWNYIDIAEKFIKWAFDEEAERTKFIRQFMLSNEGIVCCAGFIAGAGESITGNDIPTFHETIIRFNNFIDFWIKPLKNLDEMKDKLKDYICCYGTDKNMGKYEIFMHLLDNVDLTNEGID
;
A
#
# COMPACT_ATOMS: atom_id res chain seq x y z
N MET A 1 18.21 11.80 61.95
CA MET A 1 17.60 11.21 60.73
C MET A 1 18.31 11.72 59.46
N ASP A 2 19.44 12.41 59.59
CA ASP A 2 20.02 13.23 58.51
C ASP A 2 21.00 12.47 57.58
N GLY A 3 21.49 11.31 57.99
CA GLY A 3 22.47 10.53 57.22
C GLY A 3 21.91 9.81 55.98
N ASN A 4 20.61 9.52 55.94
CA ASN A 4 19.98 8.85 54.79
C ASN A 4 19.60 9.86 53.68
N LEU A 5 19.29 11.10 54.04
CA LEU A 5 18.94 12.14 53.07
C LEU A 5 20.18 12.58 52.27
N SER A 6 21.34 12.72 52.92
CA SER A 6 22.59 13.07 52.23
C SER A 6 23.04 11.97 51.27
N LEU A 7 22.84 10.70 51.63
CA LEU A 7 23.15 9.55 50.77
C LEU A 7 22.20 9.46 49.57
N PHE A 8 20.92 9.75 49.78
CA PHE A 8 19.93 9.83 48.70
C PHE A 8 20.23 11.01 47.76
N ILE A 9 20.51 12.20 48.28
CA ILE A 9 20.92 13.37 47.47
C ILE A 9 22.17 13.06 46.66
N ARG A 10 23.17 12.41 47.24
CA ARG A 10 24.42 12.05 46.55
C ARG A 10 24.22 10.97 45.49
N TYR A 11 23.32 10.01 45.74
CA TYR A 11 22.89 9.02 44.74
C TYR A 11 22.17 9.71 43.57
N LEU A 12 21.30 10.68 43.85
CA LEU A 12 20.60 11.47 42.84
C LEU A 12 21.57 12.34 42.01
N GLU A 13 22.54 13.00 42.64
CA GLU A 13 23.60 13.76 41.95
C GLU A 13 24.45 12.87 41.03
N THR A 14 24.68 11.63 41.45
CA THR A 14 25.46 10.65 40.66
C THR A 14 24.65 10.13 39.48
N ALA A 15 23.34 9.87 39.65
CA ALA A 15 22.44 9.45 38.57
C ALA A 15 22.25 10.54 37.49
N VAL A 16 22.29 11.82 37.88
CA VAL A 16 22.28 12.97 36.95
C VAL A 16 23.49 13.00 36.01
N HIS A 17 24.64 12.47 36.45
CA HIS A 17 25.88 12.50 35.66
C HIS A 17 26.02 11.33 34.66
N SER A 18 25.18 10.29 34.76
CA SER A 18 25.40 9.01 34.05
C SER A 18 24.49 8.71 32.84
N GLY A 19 23.74 9.68 32.29
CA GLY A 19 23.25 9.57 30.89
C GLY A 19 21.74 9.75 30.63
N GLY A 20 21.12 10.83 31.10
CA GLY A 20 19.77 11.23 30.70
C GLY A 20 19.54 12.74 30.81
N THR A 21 20.36 13.54 30.13
CA THR A 21 20.62 14.94 30.48
C THR A 21 19.47 15.94 30.31
N TYR A 22 18.36 15.60 29.65
CA TYR A 22 17.26 16.57 29.47
C TYR A 22 16.16 16.51 30.54
N MET A 23 15.76 15.33 31.02
CA MET A 23 14.61 15.20 31.94
C MET A 23 14.99 15.44 33.41
N TYR A 24 16.20 15.04 33.82
CA TYR A 24 16.63 15.11 35.23
C TYR A 24 16.91 16.54 35.74
N ASN A 25 17.34 17.44 34.86
CA ASN A 25 17.55 18.85 35.19
C ASN A 25 16.24 19.60 35.52
N HIS A 26 15.08 19.03 35.14
CA HIS A 26 13.76 19.58 35.48
C HIS A 26 13.17 18.99 36.77
N LEU A 27 13.61 17.79 37.19
CA LEU A 27 13.09 17.09 38.37
C LEU A 27 13.74 17.57 39.67
N TYR A 28 15.04 17.87 39.65
CA TYR A 28 15.80 18.31 40.83
C TYR A 28 16.34 19.73 40.65
N ASN A 29 16.09 20.60 41.63
CA ASN A 29 16.69 21.93 41.69
C ASN A 29 17.30 22.16 43.08
N ARG A 30 18.61 22.42 43.11
CA ARG A 30 19.37 22.73 44.33
C ARG A 30 18.88 23.97 45.08
N TYR A 31 18.11 24.84 44.41
CA TYR A 31 17.53 26.05 44.98
C TYR A 31 16.12 25.83 45.56
N HIS A 32 15.56 24.63 45.43
CA HIS A 32 14.25 24.27 45.97
C HIS A 32 14.41 23.49 47.28
N SER A 33 13.36 23.49 48.11
CA SER A 33 13.35 22.73 49.36
C SER A 33 13.50 21.23 49.10
N VAL A 34 13.93 20.49 50.13
CA VAL A 34 14.01 19.03 50.08
C VAL A 34 12.63 18.46 49.77
N GLU A 35 11.59 19.00 50.40
CA GLU A 35 10.20 18.64 50.22
C GLU A 35 9.72 18.90 48.79
N GLU A 36 10.06 20.05 48.19
CA GLU A 36 9.74 20.39 46.80
C GLU A 36 10.40 19.41 45.80
N ASN A 37 11.66 19.04 46.04
CA ASN A 37 12.34 18.04 45.21
C ASN A 37 11.74 16.64 45.41
N MET A 38 11.49 16.22 46.66
CA MET A 38 10.89 14.93 46.98
C MET A 38 9.48 14.79 46.41
N PHE A 39 8.71 15.87 46.35
CA PHE A 39 7.42 15.91 45.66
C PHE A 39 7.57 15.55 44.17
N ARG A 40 8.45 16.24 43.41
CA ARG A 40 8.66 15.95 41.97
C ARG A 40 9.14 14.53 41.71
N TRP A 41 10.04 14.03 42.56
CA TRP A 41 10.50 12.64 42.51
C TRP A 41 9.40 11.63 42.80
N SER A 42 8.50 11.95 43.74
CA SER A 42 7.35 11.10 44.06
C SER A 42 6.36 11.03 42.90
N VAL A 43 6.16 12.15 42.18
CA VAL A 43 5.36 12.20 40.96
C VAL A 43 6.01 11.36 39.85
N TYR A 44 7.30 11.55 39.58
CA TYR A 44 8.05 10.80 38.56
C TYR A 44 8.09 9.30 38.86
N GLY A 45 8.24 8.92 40.13
CA GLY A 45 8.27 7.52 40.56
C GLY A 45 6.90 6.84 40.65
N GLY A 46 5.80 7.56 40.40
CA GLY A 46 4.46 6.98 40.48
C GLY A 46 4.01 6.63 41.91
N TYR A 47 4.44 7.38 42.92
CA TYR A 47 4.12 7.10 44.34
C TYR A 47 2.99 8.00 44.86
N SER A 48 1.72 7.65 44.60
CA SER A 48 0.55 8.50 44.92
C SER A 48 0.49 8.96 46.38
N LYS A 49 0.75 8.06 47.34
CA LYS A 49 0.80 8.42 48.78
C LYS A 49 1.94 9.32 49.18
N ALA A 50 3.10 9.20 48.52
CA ALA A 50 4.21 10.11 48.77
C ALA A 50 3.93 11.50 48.19
N VAL A 51 3.26 11.57 47.02
CA VAL A 51 2.80 12.83 46.43
C VAL A 51 1.85 13.57 47.38
N GLU A 52 0.83 12.90 47.92
CA GLU A 52 -0.08 13.47 48.93
C GLU A 52 0.70 14.00 50.15
N TYR A 53 1.59 13.17 50.72
CA TYR A 53 2.37 13.53 51.89
C TYR A 53 3.26 14.76 51.67
N PHE A 54 4.03 14.79 50.58
CA PHE A 54 4.94 15.90 50.32
C PHE A 54 4.18 17.15 49.88
N TRP A 55 3.05 17.03 49.18
CA TRP A 55 2.18 18.16 48.84
C TRP A 55 1.75 18.95 50.08
N ASP A 56 1.36 18.26 51.14
CA ASP A 56 0.96 18.87 52.41
C ASP A 56 2.10 19.63 53.12
N LYS A 57 3.35 19.28 52.81
CA LYS A 57 4.55 19.94 53.34
C LYS A 57 4.98 21.16 52.53
N LEU A 58 4.50 21.30 51.29
CA LEU A 58 4.80 22.46 50.46
C LEU A 58 4.03 23.68 50.93
N ASN A 59 4.69 24.84 50.95
CA ASN A 59 4.01 26.12 51.11
C ASN A 59 3.24 26.51 49.83
N GLU A 60 2.43 27.57 49.91
CA GLU A 60 1.56 27.97 48.79
C GLU A 60 2.33 28.33 47.51
N GLU A 61 3.47 29.02 47.63
CA GLU A 61 4.29 29.37 46.47
C GLU A 61 4.91 28.12 45.83
N GLU A 62 5.41 27.20 46.65
CA GLU A 62 5.92 25.90 46.20
C GLU A 62 4.81 25.11 45.50
N ARG A 63 3.61 24.99 46.08
CA ARG A 63 2.47 24.32 45.44
C ARG A 63 2.13 24.93 44.08
N ASN A 64 2.05 26.26 44.00
CA ASN A 64 1.74 26.97 42.76
C ASN A 64 2.81 26.76 41.67
N ARG A 65 4.10 26.69 42.05
CA ARG A 65 5.19 26.38 41.10
C ARG A 65 5.16 24.93 40.61
N ASN A 66 4.70 24.00 41.46
CA ASN A 66 4.86 22.57 41.24
C ASN A 66 3.63 21.85 40.69
N VAL A 67 2.42 22.40 40.84
CA VAL A 67 1.21 21.70 40.41
C VAL A 67 1.21 21.41 38.91
N ALA A 68 1.59 22.39 38.09
CA ALA A 68 1.61 22.24 36.64
C ALA A 68 2.70 21.28 36.17
N SER A 69 3.91 21.39 36.73
CA SER A 69 5.02 20.49 36.40
C SER A 69 4.77 19.07 36.90
N GLY A 70 4.14 18.91 38.07
CA GLY A 70 3.72 17.61 38.59
C GLY A 70 2.71 16.93 37.67
N ILE A 71 1.69 17.67 37.18
CA ILE A 71 0.75 17.12 36.20
C ILE A 71 1.50 16.71 34.92
N GLN A 72 2.36 17.58 34.38
CA GLN A 72 3.15 17.28 33.18
C GLN A 72 4.02 16.03 33.36
N ILE A 73 4.76 15.91 34.47
CA ILE A 73 5.58 14.73 34.77
C ILE A 73 4.72 13.47 34.83
N SER A 74 3.56 13.51 35.49
CA SER A 74 2.66 12.35 35.58
C SER A 74 2.15 11.90 34.20
N VAL A 75 1.85 12.85 33.31
CA VAL A 75 1.38 12.57 31.94
C VAL A 75 2.51 12.01 31.07
N THR A 76 3.68 12.64 31.06
CA THR A 76 4.82 12.15 30.27
C THR A 76 5.28 10.77 30.74
N SER A 77 5.27 10.51 32.05
CA SER A 77 5.63 9.21 32.61
C SER A 77 4.59 8.14 32.23
N HIS A 78 3.30 8.48 32.24
CA HIS A 78 2.24 7.60 31.73
C HIS A 78 2.41 7.29 30.23
N ILE A 79 2.77 8.27 29.39
CA ILE A 79 3.05 8.08 27.96
C ILE A 79 4.24 7.14 27.74
N SER A 80 5.36 7.39 28.45
CA SER A 80 6.57 6.59 28.34
C SER A 80 6.33 5.13 28.73
N ASP A 81 5.58 4.89 29.79
CA ASP A 81 5.24 3.53 30.24
C ASP A 81 4.30 2.83 29.25
N TYR A 82 3.42 3.58 28.58
CA TYR A 82 2.54 3.05 27.53
C TYR A 82 3.32 2.58 26.28
N THR A 83 4.32 3.35 25.83
CA THR A 83 5.06 3.05 24.59
C THR A 83 6.12 1.95 24.76
N THR A 84 6.69 1.78 25.94
CA THR A 84 7.82 0.85 26.15
C THR A 84 7.44 -0.57 26.55
N MET A 85 6.26 -0.81 27.14
CA MET A 85 5.98 -2.10 27.81
C MET A 85 4.66 -2.80 27.45
N GLY A 86 3.86 -2.24 26.53
CA GLY A 86 2.53 -2.79 26.22
C GLY A 86 1.54 -2.67 27.40
N GLU A 87 0.29 -3.08 27.18
CA GLU A 87 -0.92 -2.84 28.02
C GLU A 87 -0.91 -3.47 29.44
N SER A 88 0.16 -3.38 30.23
CA SER A 88 0.13 -3.80 31.63
C SER A 88 -0.52 -2.73 32.52
N CYS A 89 -1.73 -3.02 33.04
CA CYS A 89 -2.64 -2.04 33.66
C CYS A 89 -2.16 -1.44 35.00
N HIS A 90 -1.44 -2.19 35.83
CA HIS A 90 -1.20 -1.80 37.23
C HIS A 90 -0.14 -0.70 37.46
N ARG A 91 0.74 -0.43 36.48
CA ARG A 91 1.70 0.69 36.59
C ARG A 91 1.10 2.00 36.09
N GLN A 92 0.20 1.93 35.10
CA GLN A 92 -0.46 3.09 34.50
C GLN A 92 -1.42 3.76 35.49
N GLU A 93 -2.16 2.98 36.28
CA GLU A 93 -3.13 3.46 37.28
C GLU A 93 -2.49 4.42 38.32
N LYS A 94 -1.21 4.22 38.66
CA LYS A 94 -0.52 5.05 39.67
C LYS A 94 -0.34 6.49 39.22
N TYR A 95 -0.04 6.72 37.95
CA TYR A 95 0.08 8.08 37.40
C TYR A 95 -1.28 8.74 37.20
N VAL A 96 -2.33 7.95 36.97
CA VAL A 96 -3.72 8.44 36.92
C VAL A 96 -4.12 9.03 38.28
N GLU A 97 -3.91 8.29 39.37
CA GLU A 97 -4.21 8.78 40.73
C GLU A 97 -3.48 10.09 41.05
N ILE A 98 -2.20 10.17 40.73
CA ILE A 98 -1.37 11.36 40.94
C ILE A 98 -1.90 12.53 40.11
N CYS A 99 -2.18 12.33 38.84
CA CYS A 99 -2.68 13.36 37.94
C CYS A 99 -4.01 13.94 38.45
N ILE A 100 -4.94 13.08 38.89
CA ILE A 100 -6.23 13.48 39.46
C ILE A 100 -6.04 14.30 40.72
N PHE A 101 -5.23 13.80 41.65
CA PHE A 101 -4.93 14.49 42.89
C PHE A 101 -4.45 15.90 42.58
N LEU A 102 -3.44 16.05 41.71
CA LEU A 102 -2.86 17.35 41.37
C LEU A 102 -3.83 18.28 40.64
N ILE A 103 -4.67 17.76 39.73
CA ILE A 103 -5.73 18.54 39.07
C ILE A 103 -6.73 19.10 40.10
N ASN A 104 -7.06 18.30 41.13
CA ASN A 104 -7.95 18.73 42.22
C ASN A 104 -7.33 19.80 43.12
N GLN A 105 -5.99 19.88 43.16
CA GLN A 105 -5.29 20.91 43.92
C GLN A 105 -5.17 22.26 43.20
N VAL A 106 -5.49 22.32 41.91
CA VAL A 106 -5.45 23.60 41.19
C VAL A 106 -6.63 24.48 41.60
N ARG A 107 -6.33 25.68 42.12
CA ARG A 107 -7.34 26.69 42.48
C ARG A 107 -8.31 26.95 41.33
N THR A 108 -9.61 26.98 41.61
CA THR A 108 -10.69 27.15 40.61
C THR A 108 -10.42 28.30 39.64
N ASP A 109 -9.96 29.44 40.15
CA ASP A 109 -9.72 30.67 39.39
C ASP A 109 -8.50 30.58 38.45
N ASN A 110 -7.56 29.68 38.75
CA ASN A 110 -6.33 29.43 38.00
C ASN A 110 -6.33 28.08 37.25
N LYS A 111 -7.38 27.27 37.43
CA LYS A 111 -7.53 25.93 36.85
C LYS A 111 -7.44 25.98 35.34
N ARG A 112 -8.16 26.93 34.77
CA ARG A 112 -8.17 27.23 33.35
C ARG A 112 -6.82 27.56 32.77
N LYS A 113 -6.09 28.47 33.42
CA LYS A 113 -4.77 28.88 32.95
C LYS A 113 -3.76 27.75 33.07
N THR A 114 -3.87 26.93 34.11
CA THR A 114 -2.95 25.82 34.40
C THR A 114 -3.14 24.65 33.46
N ILE A 115 -4.40 24.22 33.23
CA ILE A 115 -4.74 23.13 32.30
C ILE A 115 -4.40 23.56 30.86
N ALA A 116 -4.77 24.78 30.45
CA ALA A 116 -4.35 25.32 29.18
C ALA A 116 -2.82 25.31 29.06
N ARG A 117 -2.08 25.79 30.06
CA ARG A 117 -0.61 25.77 30.01
C ARG A 117 -0.03 24.35 29.81
N ILE A 118 -0.59 23.35 30.47
CA ILE A 118 -0.16 21.94 30.32
C ILE A 118 -0.44 21.44 28.90
N VAL A 119 -1.58 21.82 28.33
CA VAL A 119 -2.03 21.46 26.98
C VAL A 119 -1.26 22.21 25.88
N TYR A 120 -0.83 23.45 26.12
CA TYR A 120 -0.26 24.34 25.10
C TYR A 120 1.26 24.55 25.17
N ASP A 121 1.88 24.61 26.36
CA ASP A 121 3.33 24.89 26.49
C ASP A 121 4.19 23.63 26.26
N SER A 122 3.56 22.46 26.17
CA SER A 122 4.22 21.22 25.76
C SER A 122 4.36 21.26 24.23
N PHE A 123 5.53 21.69 23.74
CA PHE A 123 5.86 21.71 22.31
C PHE A 123 5.60 20.33 21.67
N GLU A 124 4.88 20.37 20.55
CA GLU A 124 4.50 19.24 19.68
C GLU A 124 3.49 18.22 20.26
N ASP A 125 2.46 17.98 19.44
CA ASP A 125 1.61 16.80 19.38
C ASP A 125 0.38 16.67 20.28
N ASP A 126 -0.75 16.44 19.59
CA ASP A 126 -2.05 15.94 20.06
C ASP A 126 -1.95 14.79 21.09
N ILE A 127 -0.80 14.12 21.17
CA ILE A 127 -0.46 13.02 22.08
C ILE A 127 -0.68 13.40 23.55
N TYR A 128 -0.32 14.60 24.00
CA TYR A 128 -0.44 15.00 25.41
C TYR A 128 -1.89 15.14 25.87
N VAL A 129 -2.70 15.84 25.07
CA VAL A 129 -4.15 15.99 25.29
C VAL A 129 -4.82 14.62 25.35
N CYS A 130 -4.51 13.76 24.38
CA CYS A 130 -5.09 12.43 24.29
C CYS A 130 -4.66 11.52 25.44
N SER A 131 -3.46 11.72 25.97
CA SER A 131 -2.95 10.96 27.11
C SER A 131 -3.63 11.35 28.41
N ILE A 132 -3.83 12.65 28.66
CA ILE A 132 -4.63 13.13 29.80
C ILE A 132 -6.05 12.56 29.72
N LEU A 133 -6.66 12.60 28.53
CA LEU A 133 -8.01 12.06 28.32
C LEU A 133 -8.06 10.54 28.50
N ARG A 134 -7.06 9.79 28.04
CA ARG A 134 -6.93 8.33 28.28
C ARG A 134 -6.83 8.01 29.76
N MET A 135 -6.02 8.76 30.50
CA MET A 135 -5.82 8.61 31.94
C MET A 135 -7.14 8.83 32.71
N ILE A 136 -7.92 9.83 32.30
CA ILE A 136 -9.13 10.27 33.02
C ILE A 136 -10.37 9.47 32.59
N SER A 137 -10.47 9.00 31.35
CA SER A 137 -11.68 8.30 30.85
C SER A 137 -12.20 7.14 31.75
N PRO A 138 -11.33 6.30 32.38
CA PRO A 138 -11.76 5.22 33.27
C PRO A 138 -12.49 5.60 34.57
N MET A 139 -12.51 6.85 35.07
CA MET A 139 -13.14 7.18 36.38
C MET A 139 -14.46 7.98 36.31
N TRP A 140 -15.18 7.93 35.19
CA TRP A 140 -16.53 8.54 35.06
C TRP A 140 -17.50 8.14 36.19
N PRO A 141 -18.41 9.04 36.61
CA PRO A 141 -18.70 10.37 36.03
C PRO A 141 -17.78 11.50 36.53
N TRP A 142 -17.29 12.32 35.59
CA TRP A 142 -16.43 13.50 35.86
C TRP A 142 -17.12 14.83 35.55
N GLN A 143 -18.43 14.91 35.76
CA GLN A 143 -19.29 15.97 35.22
C GLN A 143 -18.81 17.39 35.55
N ASP A 144 -18.26 17.63 36.74
CA ASP A 144 -17.78 18.96 37.17
C ASP A 144 -16.42 19.38 36.56
N PHE A 145 -15.61 18.42 36.13
CA PHE A 145 -14.27 18.66 35.59
C PHE A 145 -14.25 18.68 34.07
N LEU A 146 -15.03 17.78 33.45
CA LEU A 146 -15.04 17.62 32.01
C LEU A 146 -15.80 18.74 31.30
N GLY A 147 -16.79 19.38 31.94
CA GLY A 147 -17.40 20.61 31.40
C GLY A 147 -16.34 21.68 31.15
N GLN A 148 -15.56 22.01 32.18
CA GLN A 148 -14.49 23.01 32.10
C GLN A 148 -13.35 22.56 31.17
N ILE A 149 -12.93 21.30 31.23
CA ILE A 149 -11.89 20.76 30.33
C ILE A 149 -12.39 20.72 28.89
N LEU A 150 -13.65 20.38 28.61
CA LEU A 150 -14.22 20.43 27.26
C LEU A 150 -14.43 21.85 26.79
N ASP A 151 -14.80 22.81 27.64
CA ASP A 151 -14.88 24.24 27.29
C ASP A 151 -13.49 24.84 27.00
N GLU A 152 -12.45 24.34 27.68
CA GLU A 152 -11.06 24.74 27.47
C GLU A 152 -10.41 24.05 26.27
N LEU A 153 -10.71 22.76 26.07
CA LEU A 153 -10.44 22.06 24.84
C LEU A 153 -11.21 22.70 23.69
N GLU A 154 -12.45 23.15 23.88
CA GLU A 154 -13.21 23.88 22.87
C GLU A 154 -12.47 25.17 22.49
N ALA A 155 -11.97 25.94 23.48
CA ALA A 155 -11.13 27.10 23.22
C ALA A 155 -9.82 26.75 22.51
N ALA A 156 -9.23 25.58 22.79
CA ALA A 156 -8.01 25.10 22.15
C ALA A 156 -8.17 24.55 20.74
N LEU A 157 -9.23 23.79 20.53
CA LEU A 157 -9.68 23.29 19.24
C LEU A 157 -10.07 24.45 18.33
N LYS A 158 -10.70 25.50 18.87
CA LYS A 158 -10.96 26.78 18.15
C LYS A 158 -9.65 27.50 17.78
N ALA A 159 -8.66 27.54 18.68
CA ALA A 159 -7.41 28.25 18.46
C ALA A 159 -6.48 27.55 17.45
N GLN A 160 -6.40 26.23 17.48
CA GLN A 160 -5.51 25.45 16.62
C GLN A 160 -6.08 25.14 15.25
N ASN A 161 -7.41 25.25 15.07
CA ASN A 161 -8.08 24.98 13.80
C ASN A 161 -7.70 23.60 13.19
N ASN A 162 -7.29 22.64 14.03
CA ASN A 162 -6.76 21.35 13.61
C ASN A 162 -7.75 20.23 13.96
N GLY A 163 -8.23 19.49 12.95
CA GLY A 163 -9.18 18.39 13.13
C GLY A 163 -8.60 17.18 13.88
N TYR A 164 -7.27 17.03 13.94
CA TYR A 164 -6.61 15.86 14.51
C TYR A 164 -6.82 15.70 16.02
N THR A 165 -6.78 16.78 16.80
CA THR A 165 -6.98 16.73 18.27
C THR A 165 -8.38 16.21 18.63
N GLY A 166 -9.42 16.70 17.94
CA GLY A 166 -10.80 16.28 18.15
C GLY A 166 -11.04 14.83 17.73
N LEU A 167 -10.45 14.42 16.60
CA LEU A 167 -10.48 13.04 16.11
C LEU A 167 -9.82 12.07 17.10
N ASN A 168 -8.63 12.43 17.62
CA ASN A 168 -7.89 11.59 18.55
C ASN A 168 -8.65 11.40 19.88
N LEU A 169 -9.33 12.43 20.39
CA LEU A 169 -10.21 12.30 21.56
C LEU A 169 -11.31 11.24 21.33
N LEU A 170 -11.97 11.26 20.17
CA LEU A 170 -12.99 10.27 19.84
C LEU A 170 -12.39 8.86 19.75
N TYR A 171 -11.20 8.72 19.16
CA TYR A 171 -10.48 7.44 19.10
C TYR A 171 -10.18 6.84 20.47
N VAL A 172 -9.78 7.68 21.43
CA VAL A 172 -9.53 7.24 22.82
C VAL A 172 -10.79 6.60 23.40
N ILE A 173 -11.92 7.30 23.29
CA ILE A 173 -13.20 6.85 23.85
C ILE A 173 -13.64 5.55 23.16
N ILE A 174 -13.56 5.49 21.83
CA ILE A 174 -13.95 4.32 21.04
C ILE A 174 -13.03 3.12 21.32
N SER A 175 -11.73 3.35 21.56
CA SER A 175 -10.80 2.29 21.97
C SER A 175 -11.20 1.69 23.32
N CYS A 176 -11.64 2.52 24.27
CA CYS A 176 -12.19 2.03 25.54
C CYS A 176 -13.50 1.23 25.31
N MET A 177 -14.40 1.70 24.46
CA MET A 177 -15.62 0.96 24.09
C MET A 177 -15.29 -0.39 23.45
N LYS A 178 -14.30 -0.45 22.56
CA LYS A 178 -13.81 -1.69 21.92
C LYS A 178 -13.25 -2.68 22.93
N ARG A 179 -12.46 -2.19 23.90
CA ARG A 179 -11.96 -3.02 24.98
C ARG A 179 -13.10 -3.63 25.79
N ASP A 180 -14.07 -2.81 26.20
CA ASP A 180 -15.23 -3.30 26.96
C ASP A 180 -16.04 -4.32 26.15
N TYR A 181 -16.20 -4.09 24.84
CA TYR A 181 -16.90 -4.99 23.94
C TYR A 181 -16.19 -6.34 23.84
N ASN A 182 -14.86 -6.33 23.68
CA ASN A 182 -14.04 -7.53 23.61
C ASN A 182 -14.05 -8.33 24.92
N LEU A 183 -14.33 -7.68 26.05
CA LEU A 183 -14.54 -8.32 27.35
C LEU A 183 -15.97 -8.87 27.53
N GLY A 184 -16.85 -8.69 26.54
CA GLY A 184 -18.23 -9.17 26.55
C GLY A 184 -19.22 -8.26 27.26
N TYR A 185 -18.82 -7.02 27.59
CA TYR A 185 -19.73 -6.05 28.19
C TYR A 185 -20.71 -5.48 27.16
N VAL A 186 -21.93 -5.16 27.62
CA VAL A 186 -22.93 -4.45 26.81
C VAL A 186 -22.47 -3.00 26.63
N ILE A 187 -22.35 -2.56 25.38
CA ILE A 187 -21.84 -1.22 25.06
C ILE A 187 -22.96 -0.18 24.95
N GLU A 188 -24.18 -0.61 24.63
CA GLU A 188 -25.34 0.28 24.57
C GLU A 188 -25.55 0.92 25.96
N ASN A 189 -25.59 2.25 26.01
CA ASN A 189 -25.62 3.03 27.27
C ASN A 189 -24.43 2.79 28.21
N SER A 190 -23.31 2.26 27.70
CA SER A 190 -22.09 2.18 28.47
C SER A 190 -21.59 3.57 28.87
N LYS A 191 -20.83 3.60 29.95
CA LYS A 191 -20.08 4.79 30.41
C LYS A 191 -19.35 5.50 29.27
N TYR A 192 -18.65 4.75 28.42
CA TYR A 192 -17.91 5.33 27.30
C TYR A 192 -18.80 5.78 26.15
N GLY A 193 -19.94 5.11 25.92
CA GLY A 193 -20.98 5.60 24.99
C GLY A 193 -21.54 6.95 25.43
N MET A 194 -21.87 7.11 26.72
CA MET A 194 -22.33 8.40 27.28
C MET A 194 -21.26 9.50 27.15
N ILE A 195 -20.00 9.19 27.43
CA ILE A 195 -18.87 10.12 27.25
C ILE A 195 -18.77 10.56 25.79
N LEU A 196 -18.85 9.61 24.84
CA LEU A 196 -18.75 9.92 23.42
C LEU A 196 -19.86 10.88 22.98
N HIS A 197 -21.10 10.65 23.42
CA HIS A 197 -22.24 11.47 23.06
C HIS A 197 -22.08 12.91 23.59
N GLU A 198 -21.72 13.05 24.86
CA GLU A 198 -21.48 14.34 25.51
C GLU A 198 -20.34 15.11 24.80
N VAL A 199 -19.23 14.42 24.52
CA VAL A 199 -18.08 15.01 23.82
C VAL A 199 -18.50 15.48 22.42
N TRP A 200 -19.18 14.63 21.64
CA TRP A 200 -19.61 15.01 20.29
C TRP A 200 -20.57 16.20 20.29
N HIS A 201 -21.47 16.30 21.26
CA HIS A 201 -22.36 17.47 21.39
C HIS A 201 -21.61 18.77 21.69
N LYS A 202 -20.52 18.70 22.46
CA LYS A 202 -19.69 19.85 22.83
C LYS A 202 -18.67 20.26 21.76
N ILE A 203 -18.31 19.37 20.84
CA ILE A 203 -17.39 19.73 19.75
C ILE A 203 -18.04 20.79 18.83
N PRO A 204 -17.35 21.92 18.54
CA PRO A 204 -17.84 22.93 17.60
C PRO A 204 -18.09 22.40 16.19
N ALA A 205 -19.11 22.94 15.51
CA ALA A 205 -19.48 22.54 14.15
C ALA A 205 -18.30 22.62 13.16
N CYS A 206 -17.49 23.68 13.22
CA CYS A 206 -16.33 23.83 12.34
C CYS A 206 -15.27 22.73 12.53
N LEU A 207 -15.12 22.22 13.75
CA LEU A 207 -14.18 21.13 14.03
C LEU A 207 -14.74 19.79 13.55
N LYS A 208 -16.04 19.53 13.70
CA LYS A 208 -16.66 18.30 13.18
C LYS A 208 -16.49 18.18 11.67
N SER A 209 -16.69 19.28 10.94
CA SER A 209 -16.41 19.31 9.50
C SER A 209 -14.94 19.00 9.19
N LYS A 210 -13.99 19.53 9.96
CA LYS A 210 -12.56 19.21 9.81
C LYS A 210 -12.21 17.78 10.17
N ILE A 211 -12.81 17.23 11.21
CA ILE A 211 -12.67 15.81 11.55
C ILE A 211 -13.09 14.98 10.34
N ALA A 212 -14.25 15.29 9.75
CA ALA A 212 -14.78 14.60 8.59
C ALA A 212 -13.92 14.73 7.32
N GLU A 213 -13.17 15.82 7.17
CA GLU A 213 -12.22 16.05 6.08
C GLU A 213 -11.01 15.11 6.14
N THR A 214 -10.68 14.58 7.32
CA THR A 214 -9.53 13.69 7.49
C THR A 214 -9.86 12.25 7.11
N ASP A 215 -8.92 11.55 6.46
CA ASP A 215 -9.07 10.13 6.11
C ASP A 215 -9.43 9.24 7.32
N PRO A 216 -8.88 9.45 8.54
CA PRO A 216 -9.22 8.62 9.70
C PRO A 216 -10.64 8.84 10.25
N TYR A 217 -11.45 9.74 9.71
CA TYR A 217 -12.87 9.81 10.08
C TYR A 217 -13.63 8.53 9.71
N LEU A 218 -13.29 7.91 8.58
CA LEU A 218 -13.97 6.69 8.14
C LEU A 218 -13.59 5.50 9.02
N ASP A 219 -12.33 5.43 9.46
CA ASP A 219 -11.84 4.44 10.41
C ASP A 219 -12.58 4.53 11.76
N LEU A 220 -12.91 5.75 12.21
CA LEU A 220 -13.73 5.98 13.39
C LEU A 220 -15.13 5.35 13.26
N ILE A 221 -15.78 5.54 12.10
CA ILE A 221 -17.10 4.92 11.83
C ILE A 221 -16.97 3.40 11.73
N GLN A 222 -15.91 2.89 11.10
CA GLN A 222 -15.66 1.44 11.04
C GLN A 222 -15.47 0.82 12.42
N ASP A 223 -14.79 1.51 13.33
CA ASP A 223 -14.57 1.03 14.69
C ASP A 223 -15.87 0.96 15.50
N LEU A 224 -16.75 1.97 15.37
CA LEU A 224 -18.09 1.95 15.96
C LEU A 224 -18.97 0.84 15.36
N LEU A 225 -18.88 0.61 14.05
CA LEU A 225 -19.54 -0.52 13.39
C LEU A 225 -19.00 -1.86 13.88
N GLY A 226 -17.70 -1.94 14.19
CA GLY A 226 -17.04 -3.13 14.72
C GLY A 226 -17.59 -3.59 16.07
N ILE A 227 -18.14 -2.67 16.86
CA ILE A 227 -18.81 -2.93 18.14
C ILE A 227 -20.33 -2.74 18.08
N TRP A 228 -20.87 -2.54 16.87
CA TRP A 228 -22.29 -2.36 16.58
C TRP A 228 -23.00 -1.26 17.39
N HIS A 229 -22.33 -0.14 17.67
CA HIS A 229 -22.89 0.94 18.49
C HIS A 229 -23.62 2.00 17.64
N LEU A 230 -24.81 1.64 17.14
CA LEU A 230 -25.58 2.43 16.17
C LEU A 230 -25.97 3.82 16.66
N SER A 231 -26.26 3.99 17.95
CA SER A 231 -26.66 5.28 18.53
C SER A 231 -25.58 6.36 18.37
N SER A 232 -24.31 5.99 18.55
CA SER A 232 -23.17 6.89 18.30
C SER A 232 -22.95 7.18 16.83
N ILE A 233 -23.09 6.17 15.97
CA ILE A 233 -22.94 6.34 14.53
C ILE A 233 -24.01 7.31 14.01
N LYS A 234 -25.27 7.11 14.43
CA LYS A 234 -26.39 7.99 14.12
C LYS A 234 -26.12 9.42 14.56
N LEU A 235 -25.65 9.60 15.80
CA LEU A 235 -25.33 10.91 16.36
C LEU A 235 -24.25 11.65 15.53
N ILE A 236 -23.21 10.94 15.10
CA ILE A 236 -22.09 11.51 14.36
C ILE A 236 -22.49 11.83 12.92
N ILE A 237 -23.05 10.85 12.20
CA ILE A 237 -23.35 10.98 10.77
C ILE A 237 -24.49 11.96 10.51
N ASN A 238 -25.49 12.05 11.40
CA ASN A 238 -26.66 12.91 11.21
C ASN A 238 -26.51 14.30 11.85
N ALA A 239 -25.31 14.67 12.29
CA ALA A 239 -25.04 16.05 12.71
C ALA A 239 -25.23 17.00 11.50
N PRO A 240 -25.93 18.16 11.65
CA PRO A 240 -26.26 19.04 10.52
C PRO A 240 -25.06 19.46 9.65
N GLU A 241 -23.94 19.74 10.31
CA GLU A 241 -22.65 20.12 9.74
C GLU A 241 -21.94 18.99 8.96
N MET A 242 -22.44 17.77 9.05
CA MET A 242 -21.87 16.58 8.39
C MET A 242 -22.58 16.22 7.09
N THR A 243 -23.57 17.00 6.64
CA THR A 243 -24.41 16.68 5.46
C THR A 243 -23.59 16.37 4.19
N GLN A 244 -22.54 17.15 3.89
CA GLN A 244 -21.68 16.90 2.73
C GLN A 244 -20.85 15.60 2.89
N TRP A 245 -20.40 15.31 4.10
CA TRP A 245 -19.59 14.13 4.43
C TRP A 245 -20.41 12.86 4.51
N ARG A 246 -21.67 12.98 4.93
CA ARG A 246 -22.69 11.94 4.85
C ARG A 246 -22.86 11.49 3.41
N LYS A 247 -22.97 12.42 2.45
CA LYS A 247 -22.99 12.09 1.03
C LYS A 247 -21.71 11.35 0.60
N LYS A 248 -20.52 11.83 0.98
CA LYS A 248 -19.25 11.17 0.67
C LYS A 248 -19.18 9.75 1.26
N LEU A 249 -19.68 9.55 2.48
CA LEU A 249 -19.74 8.25 3.15
C LEU A 249 -20.69 7.27 2.42
N LEU A 250 -21.83 7.77 1.93
CA LEU A 250 -22.79 7.01 1.13
C LEU A 250 -22.22 6.63 -0.25
N GLU A 251 -21.47 7.54 -0.88
CA GLU A 251 -20.84 7.33 -2.19
C GLU A 251 -19.59 6.45 -2.11
N SER A 252 -18.81 6.57 -1.02
CA SER A 252 -17.56 5.83 -0.80
C SER A 252 -17.81 4.44 -0.20
N GLY A 253 -18.97 3.83 -0.47
CA GLY A 253 -19.45 2.57 0.12
C GLY A 253 -18.37 1.49 0.28
N TYR A 254 -17.39 1.48 -0.63
CA TYR A 254 -16.15 0.70 -0.58
C TYR A 254 -15.41 0.71 0.79
N ILE A 255 -15.29 1.84 1.48
CA ILE A 255 -14.56 1.91 2.75
C ILE A 255 -15.35 1.23 3.89
N ILE A 256 -16.68 1.19 3.79
CA ILE A 256 -17.52 0.48 4.77
C ILE A 256 -17.62 -1.03 4.43
N CYS A 257 -17.25 -1.43 3.20
CA CYS A 257 -17.37 -2.80 2.70
C CYS A 257 -16.59 -3.86 3.50
N ILE A 258 -15.54 -3.54 4.25
CA ILE A 258 -14.82 -4.59 5.02
C ILE A 258 -15.72 -5.15 6.13
N ARG A 259 -16.37 -4.28 6.90
CA ARG A 259 -17.25 -4.70 8.00
C ARG A 259 -18.63 -5.08 7.50
N ILE A 260 -19.20 -4.33 6.56
CA ILE A 260 -20.47 -4.69 5.94
C ILE A 260 -20.35 -5.98 5.14
N GLY A 261 -19.26 -6.18 4.41
CA GLY A 261 -18.98 -7.44 3.71
C GLY A 261 -18.89 -8.62 4.68
N LYS A 262 -18.33 -8.44 5.88
CA LYS A 262 -18.38 -9.46 6.94
C LYS A 262 -19.82 -9.76 7.37
N LEU A 263 -20.66 -8.74 7.61
CA LEU A 263 -22.07 -8.93 7.96
C LEU A 263 -22.83 -9.67 6.86
N ILE A 264 -22.64 -9.28 5.60
CA ILE A 264 -23.26 -9.91 4.42
C ILE A 264 -22.85 -11.38 4.33
N ARG A 265 -21.56 -11.69 4.48
CA ARG A 265 -21.05 -13.08 4.48
C ARG A 265 -21.63 -13.93 5.61
N LEU A 266 -21.88 -13.32 6.76
CA LEU A 266 -22.52 -13.98 7.91
C LEU A 266 -24.05 -14.03 7.79
N GLY A 267 -24.64 -13.52 6.70
CA GLY A 267 -26.08 -13.46 6.50
C GLY A 267 -26.81 -12.51 7.44
N GLN A 268 -26.10 -11.58 8.08
CA GLN A 268 -26.64 -10.66 9.10
C GLN A 268 -27.33 -9.45 8.45
N TYR A 269 -28.26 -9.70 7.52
CA TYR A 269 -29.01 -8.65 6.82
C TYR A 269 -29.96 -7.86 7.74
N GLU A 270 -30.40 -8.45 8.85
CA GLU A 270 -31.18 -7.77 9.88
C GLU A 270 -30.39 -6.61 10.51
N LEU A 271 -29.10 -6.82 10.79
CA LEU A 271 -28.21 -5.78 11.28
C LEU A 271 -28.01 -4.69 10.21
N LEU A 272 -27.84 -5.08 8.94
CA LEU A 272 -27.77 -4.09 7.85
C LEU A 272 -29.05 -3.27 7.72
N ASN A 273 -30.22 -3.91 7.87
CA ASN A 273 -31.51 -3.22 7.86
C ASN A 273 -31.61 -2.24 9.03
N GLN A 274 -31.27 -2.66 10.25
CA GLN A 274 -31.21 -1.79 11.43
C GLN A 274 -30.32 -0.57 11.18
N PHE A 275 -29.12 -0.77 10.62
CA PHE A 275 -28.26 0.36 10.25
C PHE A 275 -28.94 1.29 9.24
N THR A 276 -29.52 0.75 8.17
CA THR A 276 -30.19 1.58 7.15
C THR A 276 -31.42 2.31 7.68
N GLU A 277 -32.16 1.72 8.62
CA GLU A 277 -33.38 2.32 9.18
C GLU A 277 -33.07 3.34 10.27
N GLU A 278 -32.10 3.05 11.13
CA GLU A 278 -31.80 3.88 12.29
C GLU A 278 -30.84 5.04 11.98
N VAL A 279 -29.86 4.80 11.10
CA VAL A 279 -28.81 5.77 10.77
C VAL A 279 -29.17 6.59 9.54
N LEU A 280 -29.77 5.99 8.49
CA LEU A 280 -30.06 6.70 7.25
C LEU A 280 -31.47 7.32 7.28
N VAL A 281 -31.51 8.66 7.31
CA VAL A 281 -32.71 9.49 7.43
C VAL A 281 -33.58 9.46 6.17
N PHE A 282 -33.02 9.58 4.97
CA PHE A 282 -33.81 9.71 3.73
C PHE A 282 -33.82 8.41 2.92
N GLU A 283 -34.98 8.06 2.34
CA GLU A 283 -35.12 6.88 1.47
C GLU A 283 -34.13 6.86 0.30
N LYS A 284 -33.87 8.05 -0.29
CA LYS A 284 -32.87 8.18 -1.35
C LYS A 284 -31.47 7.78 -0.88
N GLU A 285 -31.10 8.09 0.36
CA GLU A 285 -29.80 7.73 0.91
C GLU A 285 -29.70 6.24 1.22
N LYS A 286 -30.79 5.64 1.73
CA LYS A 286 -30.87 4.18 1.92
C LYS A 286 -30.61 3.46 0.62
N LYS A 287 -31.27 3.89 -0.46
CA LYS A 287 -31.08 3.34 -1.81
C LYS A 287 -29.66 3.52 -2.32
N LEU A 288 -29.11 4.74 -2.25
CA LEU A 288 -27.74 5.02 -2.67
C LEU A 288 -26.71 4.18 -1.91
N PHE A 289 -26.87 4.06 -0.59
CA PHE A 289 -25.99 3.25 0.26
C PHE A 289 -26.02 1.77 -0.12
N LYS A 290 -27.23 1.21 -0.26
CA LYS A 290 -27.42 -0.17 -0.71
C LYS A 290 -26.70 -0.41 -2.03
N GLN A 291 -26.93 0.45 -3.03
CA GLN A 291 -26.33 0.32 -4.35
C GLN A 291 -24.81 0.55 -4.40
N ALA A 292 -24.25 1.32 -3.45
CA ALA A 292 -22.81 1.56 -3.36
C ALA A 292 -22.01 0.32 -2.89
N ILE A 293 -22.67 -0.70 -2.33
CA ILE A 293 -22.04 -1.94 -1.88
C ILE A 293 -21.82 -2.87 -3.07
N ASN A 294 -20.66 -2.77 -3.72
CA ASN A 294 -20.34 -3.47 -4.96
C ASN A 294 -19.37 -4.66 -4.76
N ILE A 295 -19.70 -5.58 -3.84
CA ILE A 295 -18.84 -6.73 -3.51
C ILE A 295 -19.26 -8.03 -4.21
N TRP A 296 -20.14 -7.98 -5.21
CA TRP A 296 -20.61 -9.17 -5.93
C TRP A 296 -19.47 -9.95 -6.58
N ASP A 297 -18.51 -9.24 -7.19
CA ASP A 297 -17.33 -9.83 -7.81
C ASP A 297 -16.54 -10.70 -6.83
N TYR A 298 -16.47 -10.29 -5.55
CA TYR A 298 -15.82 -11.08 -4.52
C TYR A 298 -16.54 -12.41 -4.29
N PHE A 299 -17.87 -12.40 -4.15
CA PHE A 299 -18.68 -13.61 -3.95
C PHE A 299 -18.64 -14.54 -5.16
N ILE A 300 -18.74 -13.97 -6.36
CA ILE A 300 -18.66 -14.72 -7.62
C ILE A 300 -17.30 -15.43 -7.71
N ASN A 301 -16.19 -14.74 -7.41
CA ASN A 301 -14.85 -15.32 -7.48
C ASN A 301 -14.62 -16.50 -6.51
N ILE A 302 -15.37 -16.56 -5.40
CA ILE A 302 -15.33 -17.68 -4.44
C ILE A 302 -16.47 -18.68 -4.61
N ASP A 303 -17.19 -18.63 -5.74
CA ASP A 303 -18.29 -19.53 -6.10
C ASP A 303 -19.55 -19.43 -5.20
N GLU A 304 -19.72 -18.31 -4.50
CA GLU A 304 -20.83 -18.04 -3.56
C GLU A 304 -21.97 -17.25 -4.23
N TYR A 305 -22.55 -17.81 -5.29
CA TYR A 305 -23.62 -17.15 -6.07
C TYR A 305 -24.89 -16.87 -5.25
N ASP A 306 -25.22 -17.73 -4.28
CA ASP A 306 -26.34 -17.52 -3.37
C ASP A 306 -26.17 -16.26 -2.52
N LEU A 307 -24.93 -15.94 -2.10
CA LEU A 307 -24.63 -14.70 -1.38
C LEU A 307 -24.70 -13.48 -2.31
N ALA A 308 -24.26 -13.63 -3.55
CA ALA A 308 -24.41 -12.57 -4.55
C ALA A 308 -25.90 -12.26 -4.82
N ASP A 309 -26.75 -13.28 -4.96
CA ASP A 309 -28.19 -13.11 -5.14
C ASP A 309 -28.87 -12.50 -3.92
N LYS A 310 -28.57 -12.98 -2.70
CA LYS A 310 -29.10 -12.37 -1.47
C LYS A 310 -28.69 -10.90 -1.33
N LEU A 311 -27.46 -10.56 -1.73
CA LEU A 311 -27.01 -9.17 -1.72
C LEU A 311 -27.80 -8.33 -2.74
N LEU A 312 -27.95 -8.83 -3.98
CA LEU A 312 -28.76 -8.15 -5.00
C LEU A 312 -30.22 -7.97 -4.54
N ASP A 313 -30.83 -9.00 -3.96
CA ASP A 313 -32.19 -8.95 -3.42
C ASP A 313 -32.33 -7.92 -2.30
N TRP A 314 -31.33 -7.79 -1.43
CA TRP A 314 -31.33 -6.78 -0.38
C TRP A 314 -31.16 -5.34 -0.92
N GLN A 315 -30.44 -5.19 -2.03
CA GLN A 315 -30.15 -3.90 -2.66
C GLN A 315 -31.27 -3.37 -3.55
N SER A 316 -32.14 -4.25 -4.03
CA SER A 316 -33.16 -3.92 -5.01
C SER A 316 -34.56 -3.92 -4.40
N ASP A 317 -35.37 -2.93 -4.78
CA ASP A 317 -36.77 -2.88 -4.37
C ASP A 317 -37.69 -3.62 -5.37
N SER A 318 -37.17 -3.97 -6.56
CA SER A 318 -37.88 -4.69 -7.62
C SER A 318 -36.97 -5.62 -8.42
N ILE A 319 -37.59 -6.50 -9.21
CA ILE A 319 -36.88 -7.43 -10.11
C ILE A 319 -36.13 -6.65 -11.21
N GLU A 320 -36.72 -5.58 -11.73
CA GLU A 320 -36.11 -4.74 -12.76
C GLU A 320 -34.83 -4.05 -12.25
N GLU A 321 -34.86 -3.54 -11.01
CA GLU A 321 -33.69 -2.95 -10.37
C GLU A 321 -32.60 -3.99 -10.10
N LYS A 322 -32.99 -5.21 -9.69
CA LYS A 322 -32.06 -6.33 -9.53
C LYS A 322 -31.32 -6.62 -10.83
N GLU A 323 -32.05 -6.71 -11.94
CA GLU A 323 -31.45 -6.94 -13.25
C GLU A 323 -30.57 -5.77 -13.71
N GLU A 324 -30.95 -4.53 -13.40
CA GLU A 324 -30.10 -3.35 -13.67
C GLU A 324 -28.79 -3.42 -12.87
N LEU A 325 -28.82 -3.70 -11.57
CA LEU A 325 -27.61 -3.86 -10.76
C LEU A 325 -26.75 -5.03 -11.24
N LYS A 326 -27.39 -6.16 -11.51
CA LYS A 326 -26.72 -7.34 -12.06
C LYS A 326 -26.05 -7.01 -13.40
N SER A 327 -26.59 -6.08 -14.21
CA SER A 327 -26.01 -5.66 -15.50
C SER A 327 -24.73 -4.84 -15.35
N LYS A 328 -24.51 -4.19 -14.20
CA LYS A 328 -23.29 -3.42 -13.89
C LYS A 328 -22.09 -4.31 -13.56
N ILE A 329 -22.30 -5.60 -13.31
CA ILE A 329 -21.24 -6.57 -13.03
C ILE A 329 -20.40 -6.81 -14.30
N ASN A 330 -19.07 -6.68 -14.17
CA ASN A 330 -18.12 -6.90 -15.26
C ASN A 330 -17.91 -8.41 -15.52
N HIS A 331 -18.93 -9.03 -16.10
CA HIS A 331 -18.95 -10.46 -16.39
C HIS A 331 -17.85 -10.90 -17.38
N VAL A 332 -17.46 -10.05 -18.35
CA VAL A 332 -16.35 -10.35 -19.28
C VAL A 332 -15.03 -10.47 -18.51
N GLY A 333 -14.72 -9.49 -17.65
CA GLY A 333 -13.52 -9.52 -16.81
C GLY A 333 -13.49 -10.72 -15.87
N LEU A 334 -14.61 -11.05 -15.22
CA LEU A 334 -14.73 -12.21 -14.34
C LEU A 334 -14.57 -13.54 -15.09
N CYS A 335 -15.21 -13.69 -16.27
CA CYS A 335 -15.02 -14.87 -17.11
C CYS A 335 -13.54 -15.06 -17.50
N LEU A 336 -12.86 -13.99 -17.94
CA LEU A 336 -11.45 -14.05 -18.28
C LEU A 336 -10.57 -14.43 -17.08
N ASN A 337 -10.91 -13.98 -15.87
CA ASN A 337 -10.20 -14.38 -14.65
C ASN A 337 -10.34 -15.88 -14.38
N PHE A 338 -11.55 -16.44 -14.51
CA PHE A 338 -11.77 -17.88 -14.37
C PHE A 338 -11.04 -18.68 -15.45
N ILE A 339 -11.10 -18.22 -16.70
CA ILE A 339 -10.44 -18.86 -17.85
C ILE A 339 -8.92 -18.84 -17.71
N LYS A 340 -8.34 -17.74 -17.24
CA LYS A 340 -6.89 -17.64 -16.93
C LYS A 340 -6.46 -18.64 -15.85
N ALA A 341 -7.36 -18.94 -14.91
CA ALA A 341 -7.16 -19.98 -13.89
C ALA A 341 -7.54 -21.40 -14.38
N ASP A 342 -7.82 -21.58 -15.67
CA ASP A 342 -8.27 -22.84 -16.30
C ASP A 342 -9.60 -23.40 -15.76
N LYS A 343 -10.46 -22.53 -15.21
CA LYS A 343 -11.78 -22.89 -14.62
C LYS A 343 -12.94 -22.48 -15.53
N TYR A 344 -13.04 -23.11 -16.69
CA TYR A 344 -14.05 -22.78 -17.72
C TYR A 344 -15.48 -23.03 -17.23
N GLU A 345 -15.66 -24.04 -16.38
CA GLU A 345 -16.94 -24.41 -15.80
C GLU A 345 -17.49 -23.30 -14.88
N LEU A 346 -16.60 -22.54 -14.21
CA LEU A 346 -17.02 -21.38 -13.41
C LEU A 346 -17.38 -20.18 -14.27
N ALA A 347 -16.73 -20.01 -15.44
CA ALA A 347 -17.12 -19.01 -16.41
C ALA A 347 -18.51 -19.32 -17.00
N ASP A 348 -18.77 -20.57 -17.37
CA ASP A 348 -20.10 -20.99 -17.82
C ASP A 348 -21.15 -20.84 -16.71
N LYS A 349 -20.84 -21.23 -15.47
CA LYS A 349 -21.72 -21.03 -14.30
C LYS A 349 -22.04 -19.54 -14.08
N LEU A 350 -21.07 -18.65 -14.27
CA LEU A 350 -21.28 -17.20 -14.20
C LEU A 350 -22.26 -16.74 -15.29
N LEU A 351 -22.10 -17.20 -16.52
CA LEU A 351 -22.99 -16.81 -17.62
C LEU A 351 -24.41 -17.36 -17.44
N ASP A 352 -24.54 -18.60 -16.98
CA ASP A 352 -25.84 -19.21 -16.64
C ASP A 352 -26.52 -18.47 -15.48
N TRP A 353 -25.76 -18.09 -14.46
CA TRP A 353 -26.27 -17.24 -13.38
C TRP A 353 -26.68 -15.87 -13.89
N LYS A 354 -25.89 -15.27 -14.79
CA LYS A 354 -26.06 -13.89 -15.26
C LYS A 354 -27.26 -13.73 -16.20
N PHE A 355 -27.51 -14.71 -17.07
CA PHE A 355 -28.45 -14.60 -18.17
C PHE A 355 -29.51 -15.69 -18.14
N SER A 356 -30.78 -15.30 -18.19
CA SER A 356 -31.90 -16.23 -18.11
C SER A 356 -32.16 -17.03 -19.41
N THR A 357 -31.46 -16.71 -20.51
CA THR A 357 -31.67 -17.38 -21.80
C THR A 357 -30.36 -17.78 -22.46
N LYS A 358 -30.34 -18.95 -23.10
CA LYS A 358 -29.21 -19.42 -23.91
C LYS A 358 -28.81 -18.43 -25.01
N LYS A 359 -29.79 -17.72 -25.59
CA LYS A 359 -29.53 -16.68 -26.60
C LYS A 359 -28.72 -15.51 -26.04
N ALA A 360 -29.03 -15.06 -24.82
CA ALA A 360 -28.30 -13.97 -24.18
C ALA A 360 -26.88 -14.40 -23.76
N ILE A 361 -26.73 -15.64 -23.27
CA ILE A 361 -25.40 -16.24 -23.03
C ILE A 361 -24.60 -16.26 -24.33
N GLN A 362 -25.24 -16.65 -25.43
CA GLN A 362 -24.56 -16.69 -26.73
C GLN A 362 -24.10 -15.31 -27.18
N ILE A 363 -24.98 -14.30 -27.13
CA ILE A 363 -24.61 -12.92 -27.45
C ILE A 363 -23.44 -12.43 -26.59
N CYS A 364 -23.43 -12.79 -25.30
CA CYS A 364 -22.32 -12.46 -24.42
C CYS A 364 -21.01 -13.13 -24.85
N LYS A 365 -21.04 -14.44 -25.17
CA LYS A 365 -19.89 -15.17 -25.70
C LYS A 365 -19.41 -14.59 -27.04
N ASP A 366 -20.34 -14.21 -27.92
CA ASP A 366 -20.03 -13.59 -29.21
C ASP A 366 -19.25 -12.28 -29.03
N ASN A 367 -19.51 -11.51 -27.97
CA ASN A 367 -18.76 -10.28 -27.67
C ASN A 367 -17.26 -10.53 -27.39
N PHE A 368 -16.84 -11.73 -26.98
CA PHE A 368 -15.42 -12.07 -26.82
C PHE A 368 -14.68 -12.08 -28.19
N THR A 369 -15.42 -12.19 -29.29
CA THR A 369 -14.87 -12.11 -30.65
C THR A 369 -14.28 -10.73 -30.97
N ASP A 370 -14.86 -9.68 -30.38
CA ASP A 370 -14.49 -8.28 -30.62
C ASP A 370 -13.76 -7.64 -29.42
N ASP A 371 -13.75 -8.29 -28.26
CA ASP A 371 -13.14 -7.79 -27.03
C ASP A 371 -11.60 -7.81 -27.05
N GLU A 372 -11.00 -6.69 -26.64
CA GLU A 372 -9.55 -6.51 -26.60
C GLU A 372 -8.82 -7.42 -25.64
N SER A 373 -9.44 -7.70 -24.51
CA SER A 373 -8.86 -8.56 -23.50
C SER A 373 -8.76 -10.01 -24.00
N SER A 374 -9.66 -10.42 -24.89
CA SER A 374 -9.74 -11.77 -25.44
C SER A 374 -8.59 -12.10 -26.39
N TYR A 375 -8.29 -11.22 -27.36
CA TYR A 375 -7.12 -11.44 -28.21
C TYR A 375 -5.79 -11.18 -27.48
N ASN A 376 -5.74 -10.24 -26.54
CA ASN A 376 -4.55 -10.05 -25.67
C ASN A 376 -4.26 -11.29 -24.81
N TYR A 377 -5.30 -12.00 -24.38
CA TYR A 377 -5.11 -13.25 -23.66
C TYR A 377 -4.49 -14.34 -24.54
N ILE A 378 -4.90 -14.46 -25.81
CA ILE A 378 -4.24 -15.36 -26.77
C ILE A 378 -2.76 -15.00 -26.93
N TYR A 379 -2.44 -13.72 -27.13
CA TYR A 379 -1.04 -13.29 -27.23
C TYR A 379 -0.24 -13.65 -25.96
N THR A 380 -0.82 -13.44 -24.79
CA THR A 380 -0.21 -13.82 -23.50
C THR A 380 0.02 -15.34 -23.39
N LEU A 381 -0.90 -16.16 -23.90
CA LEU A 381 -0.74 -17.62 -23.90
C LEU A 381 0.43 -18.08 -24.79
N TRP A 382 0.74 -17.35 -25.87
CA TRP A 382 1.80 -17.67 -26.82
C TRP A 382 3.16 -17.02 -26.49
N ALA A 383 3.17 -16.03 -25.59
CA ALA A 383 4.37 -15.42 -25.02
C ALA A 383 5.03 -16.37 -24.01
N VAL A 384 5.54 -17.50 -24.51
CA VAL A 384 6.15 -18.59 -23.74
C VAL A 384 7.47 -19.01 -24.39
N GLU A 385 8.27 -19.81 -23.70
CA GLU A 385 9.46 -20.43 -24.30
C GLU A 385 9.07 -21.48 -25.35
N LYS A 386 9.98 -21.73 -26.30
CA LYS A 386 9.76 -22.60 -27.47
C LYS A 386 9.29 -24.01 -27.10
N GLU A 387 9.75 -24.56 -25.99
CA GLU A 387 9.36 -25.88 -25.48
C GLU A 387 7.89 -25.97 -25.01
N HIS A 388 7.26 -24.83 -24.72
CA HIS A 388 5.89 -24.73 -24.22
C HIS A 388 4.83 -24.43 -25.30
N ILE A 389 5.22 -24.37 -26.58
CA ILE A 389 4.33 -24.03 -27.71
C ILE A 389 3.11 -24.94 -27.79
N GLU A 390 3.26 -26.25 -27.56
CA GLU A 390 2.12 -27.17 -27.63
C GLU A 390 1.11 -26.94 -26.49
N ILE A 391 1.58 -26.49 -25.33
CA ILE A 391 0.70 -26.13 -24.20
C ILE A 391 -0.04 -24.83 -24.54
N ALA A 392 0.66 -23.82 -25.07
CA ALA A 392 0.07 -22.57 -25.54
C ALA A 392 -1.03 -22.86 -26.58
N ARG A 393 -0.72 -23.67 -27.59
CA ARG A 393 -1.67 -24.07 -28.64
C ARG A 393 -2.91 -24.75 -28.06
N LYS A 394 -2.76 -25.69 -27.13
CA LYS A 394 -3.90 -26.39 -26.49
C LYS A 394 -4.77 -25.42 -25.69
N LYS A 395 -4.16 -24.54 -24.89
CA LYS A 395 -4.89 -23.53 -24.12
C LYS A 395 -5.62 -22.53 -25.01
N SER A 396 -4.99 -22.08 -26.10
CA SER A 396 -5.63 -21.20 -27.08
C SER A 396 -6.82 -21.86 -27.75
N HIS A 397 -6.72 -23.12 -28.19
CA HIS A 397 -7.88 -23.82 -28.75
C HIS A 397 -8.99 -23.98 -27.72
N LYS A 398 -8.67 -24.41 -26.49
CA LYS A 398 -9.66 -24.53 -25.41
C LYS A 398 -10.40 -23.21 -25.17
N PHE A 399 -9.68 -22.08 -25.19
CA PHE A 399 -10.29 -20.75 -25.09
C PHE A 399 -11.16 -20.40 -26.29
N LEU A 400 -10.69 -20.62 -27.52
CA LEU A 400 -11.48 -20.29 -28.71
C LEU A 400 -12.75 -21.15 -28.81
N TYR A 401 -12.68 -22.47 -28.55
CA TYR A 401 -13.85 -23.35 -28.53
C TYR A 401 -14.84 -23.04 -27.40
N TRP A 402 -14.45 -22.25 -26.40
CA TRP A 402 -15.37 -21.88 -25.33
C TRP A 402 -16.42 -20.84 -25.78
N PHE A 403 -16.08 -19.99 -26.76
CA PHE A 403 -16.98 -18.94 -27.27
C PHE A 403 -17.27 -19.00 -28.77
N LEU A 404 -16.49 -19.75 -29.56
CA LEU A 404 -16.72 -20.01 -30.99
C LEU A 404 -17.24 -21.44 -31.21
N HIS A 405 -18.14 -21.63 -32.15
CA HIS A 405 -18.90 -22.89 -32.35
C HIS A 405 -18.44 -23.73 -33.52
N SER A 406 -17.62 -23.17 -34.39
CA SER A 406 -17.18 -23.84 -35.61
C SER A 406 -15.69 -23.63 -35.87
N GLU A 407 -15.10 -24.58 -36.59
CA GLU A 407 -13.70 -24.43 -37.00
C GLU A 407 -13.55 -23.25 -37.98
N GLU A 408 -14.57 -22.99 -38.79
CA GLU A 408 -14.63 -21.85 -39.70
C GLU A 408 -14.56 -20.50 -38.94
N GLU A 409 -15.27 -20.38 -37.82
CA GLU A 409 -15.20 -19.20 -36.94
C GLU A 409 -13.82 -19.03 -36.30
N ILE A 410 -13.21 -20.13 -35.86
CA ILE A 410 -11.85 -20.12 -35.29
C ILE A 410 -10.82 -19.69 -36.34
N VAL A 411 -10.93 -20.22 -37.56
CA VAL A 411 -10.08 -19.85 -38.70
C VAL A 411 -10.25 -18.37 -39.03
N TRP A 412 -11.49 -17.89 -39.06
CA TRP A 412 -11.78 -16.47 -39.29
C TRP A 412 -11.20 -15.59 -38.18
N PHE A 413 -11.40 -15.95 -36.90
CA PHE A 413 -10.86 -15.21 -35.76
C PHE A 413 -9.34 -15.11 -35.81
N LYS A 414 -8.65 -16.22 -36.07
CA LYS A 414 -7.19 -16.25 -36.26
C LYS A 414 -6.75 -15.27 -37.36
N ARG A 415 -7.43 -15.27 -38.50
CA ARG A 415 -7.04 -14.46 -39.67
C ARG A 415 -7.47 -13.00 -39.64
N GLN A 416 -8.52 -12.66 -38.91
CA GLN A 416 -9.12 -11.32 -38.95
C GLN A 416 -8.98 -10.57 -37.63
N LYS A 417 -8.97 -11.29 -36.50
CA LYS A 417 -8.89 -10.69 -35.16
C LYS A 417 -7.48 -10.70 -34.60
N LEU A 418 -6.76 -11.82 -34.72
CA LEU A 418 -5.36 -11.86 -34.31
C LEU A 418 -4.48 -11.15 -35.34
N VAL A 419 -4.69 -11.42 -36.63
CA VAL A 419 -3.94 -10.81 -37.74
C VAL A 419 -4.65 -9.53 -38.18
N ASN A 420 -4.55 -8.50 -37.35
CA ASN A 420 -5.14 -7.20 -37.61
C ASN A 420 -4.07 -6.13 -37.90
N ASP A 421 -4.51 -4.91 -38.13
CA ASP A 421 -3.72 -3.71 -38.40
C ASP A 421 -2.77 -3.31 -37.24
N ARG A 422 -2.98 -3.83 -36.03
CA ARG A 422 -2.11 -3.68 -34.85
C ARG A 422 -1.22 -4.91 -34.60
N LEU A 423 -1.20 -5.91 -35.48
CA LEU A 423 -0.42 -7.13 -35.29
C LEU A 423 1.05 -6.84 -34.97
N GLU A 424 1.68 -5.92 -35.69
CA GLU A 424 3.07 -5.55 -35.46
C GLU A 424 3.31 -5.02 -34.04
N GLU A 425 2.47 -4.08 -33.59
CA GLU A 425 2.54 -3.50 -32.24
C GLU A 425 2.37 -4.58 -31.17
N ARG A 426 1.43 -5.50 -31.35
CA ARG A 426 1.17 -6.62 -30.44
C ARG A 426 2.33 -7.60 -30.38
N LEU A 427 2.92 -7.96 -31.52
CA LEU A 427 4.08 -8.84 -31.53
C LEU A 427 5.27 -8.20 -30.80
N CYS A 428 5.45 -6.88 -30.95
CA CYS A 428 6.46 -6.14 -30.20
C CYS A 428 6.19 -6.15 -28.70
N GLU A 429 4.94 -5.87 -28.30
CA GLU A 429 4.51 -5.75 -26.91
C GLU A 429 4.61 -7.09 -26.16
N PHE A 430 4.09 -8.17 -26.73
CA PHE A 430 3.96 -9.46 -26.03
C PHE A 430 5.15 -10.40 -26.23
N PHE A 431 5.83 -10.35 -27.39
CA PHE A 431 6.90 -11.30 -27.70
C PHE A 431 8.27 -10.66 -27.64
N ILE A 432 8.50 -9.56 -28.36
CA ILE A 432 9.84 -8.98 -28.47
C ILE A 432 10.26 -8.34 -27.14
N LYS A 433 9.37 -7.55 -26.52
CA LYS A 433 9.66 -6.87 -25.25
C LYS A 433 10.13 -7.85 -24.18
N ASP A 434 9.43 -8.97 -24.06
CA ASP A 434 9.66 -9.98 -23.01
C ASP A 434 10.51 -11.17 -23.47
N ASN A 435 11.21 -11.06 -24.60
CA ASN A 435 12.18 -12.04 -25.13
C ASN A 435 11.59 -13.39 -25.63
N TYR A 436 10.31 -13.47 -25.96
CA TYR A 436 9.65 -14.64 -26.56
C TYR A 436 9.64 -14.60 -28.10
N PHE A 437 10.59 -13.93 -28.73
CA PHE A 437 10.61 -13.73 -30.18
C PHE A 437 10.69 -15.05 -30.98
N GLU A 438 11.29 -16.10 -30.42
CA GLU A 438 11.41 -17.42 -31.07
C GLU A 438 10.05 -18.10 -31.30
N THR A 439 8.99 -17.70 -30.61
CA THR A 439 7.64 -18.28 -30.79
C THR A 439 6.78 -17.53 -31.80
N ILE A 440 7.21 -16.35 -32.26
CA ILE A 440 6.45 -15.51 -33.19
C ILE A 440 6.10 -16.28 -34.47
N GLU A 441 7.07 -16.96 -35.08
CA GLU A 441 6.84 -17.68 -36.33
C GLU A 441 5.82 -18.82 -36.15
N TYR A 442 5.86 -19.53 -35.02
CA TYR A 442 4.91 -20.59 -34.68
C TYR A 442 3.50 -20.04 -34.42
N PHE A 443 3.42 -18.89 -33.75
CA PHE A 443 2.15 -18.20 -33.53
C PHE A 443 1.53 -17.73 -34.85
N LEU A 444 2.32 -17.14 -35.75
CA LEU A 444 1.84 -16.65 -37.03
C LEU A 444 1.46 -17.77 -38.00
N ASP A 445 2.19 -18.88 -37.99
CA ASP A 445 1.84 -20.10 -38.71
C ASP A 445 0.53 -20.68 -38.18
N TRP A 446 0.34 -20.71 -36.85
CA TRP A 446 -0.94 -21.10 -36.24
C TRP A 446 -2.09 -20.15 -36.58
N CYS A 447 -1.79 -18.85 -36.79
CA CYS A 447 -2.71 -17.86 -37.33
C CYS A 447 -2.93 -17.97 -38.85
N LEU A 448 -2.37 -19.00 -39.50
CA LEU A 448 -2.57 -19.36 -40.90
C LEU A 448 -1.99 -18.36 -41.91
N LEU A 449 -0.91 -17.65 -41.53
CA LEU A 449 -0.10 -16.89 -42.48
C LEU A 449 0.79 -17.81 -43.30
N SER A 450 1.02 -17.44 -44.56
CA SER A 450 2.03 -18.11 -45.37
C SER A 450 3.44 -17.79 -44.89
N LYS A 451 4.40 -18.70 -45.15
CA LYS A 451 5.82 -18.48 -44.86
C LYS A 451 6.36 -17.15 -45.41
N LYS A 452 5.87 -16.73 -46.58
CA LYS A 452 6.26 -15.46 -47.21
C LYS A 452 5.76 -14.24 -46.41
N GLU A 453 4.53 -14.28 -45.90
CA GLU A 453 3.97 -13.22 -45.08
C GLU A 453 4.68 -13.13 -43.73
N ILE A 454 4.94 -14.29 -43.10
CA ILE A 454 5.70 -14.38 -41.85
C ILE A 454 7.08 -13.75 -42.02
N GLN A 455 7.80 -14.12 -43.08
CA GLN A 455 9.13 -13.57 -43.35
C GLN A 455 9.11 -12.06 -43.60
N LYS A 456 8.12 -11.56 -44.35
CA LYS A 456 7.95 -10.11 -44.54
C LYS A 456 7.68 -9.39 -43.21
N LEU A 457 6.83 -9.93 -42.35
CA LEU A 457 6.50 -9.34 -41.06
C LEU A 457 7.70 -9.38 -40.10
N LYS A 458 8.43 -10.49 -40.07
CA LYS A 458 9.70 -10.63 -39.33
C LYS A 458 10.68 -9.53 -39.73
N GLN A 459 10.89 -9.29 -41.02
CA GLN A 459 11.75 -8.21 -41.49
C GLN A 459 11.30 -6.83 -40.99
N VAL A 460 10.00 -6.54 -40.97
CA VAL A 460 9.46 -5.28 -40.42
C VAL A 460 9.75 -5.16 -38.92
N LEU A 461 9.46 -6.22 -38.16
CA LEU A 461 9.68 -6.27 -36.70
C LEU A 461 11.16 -6.07 -36.35
N VAL A 462 12.04 -6.75 -37.08
CA VAL A 462 13.50 -6.64 -36.95
C VAL A 462 13.91 -5.20 -37.26
N ASN A 463 13.55 -4.64 -38.42
CA ASN A 463 13.93 -3.28 -38.80
C ASN A 463 13.50 -2.22 -37.78
N ARG A 464 12.34 -2.38 -37.15
CA ARG A 464 11.81 -1.41 -36.17
C ARG A 464 12.42 -1.56 -34.77
N ASN A 465 12.68 -2.78 -34.32
CA ASN A 465 13.00 -3.03 -32.90
C ASN A 465 14.44 -3.44 -32.65
N MET A 466 15.17 -3.88 -33.68
CA MET A 466 16.43 -4.58 -33.50
C MET A 466 17.50 -3.74 -32.78
N PHE A 467 17.70 -2.49 -33.20
CA PHE A 467 18.61 -1.57 -32.51
C PHE A 467 18.23 -1.38 -31.04
N LYS A 468 16.95 -1.06 -30.78
CA LYS A 468 16.45 -0.83 -29.42
C LYS A 468 16.58 -2.08 -28.56
N LYS A 469 16.26 -3.26 -29.10
CA LYS A 469 16.27 -4.52 -28.35
C LYS A 469 17.68 -4.99 -28.03
N CYS A 470 18.61 -4.91 -28.99
CA CYS A 470 20.02 -5.20 -28.73
C CYS A 470 20.59 -4.23 -27.69
N ASN A 471 20.30 -2.94 -27.82
CA ASN A 471 20.71 -1.93 -26.85
C ASN A 471 20.20 -2.25 -25.44
N CYS A 472 18.89 -2.50 -25.28
CA CYS A 472 18.31 -2.85 -23.99
C CYS A 472 18.91 -4.14 -23.41
N ASN A 473 19.02 -5.22 -24.20
CA ASN A 473 19.54 -6.49 -23.67
C ASN A 473 21.04 -6.39 -23.30
N MET A 474 21.86 -5.71 -24.11
CA MET A 474 23.29 -5.57 -23.83
C MET A 474 23.59 -4.66 -22.65
N MET A 475 22.87 -3.53 -22.52
CA MET A 475 23.00 -2.65 -21.34
C MET A 475 22.67 -3.37 -20.03
N TRP A 476 21.77 -4.34 -20.06
CA TRP A 476 21.34 -5.12 -18.90
C TRP A 476 22.10 -6.45 -18.75
N ASN A 477 23.20 -6.61 -19.50
CA ASN A 477 24.08 -7.78 -19.45
C ASN A 477 23.41 -9.10 -19.87
N TYR A 478 22.34 -9.03 -20.67
CA TYR A 478 21.64 -10.17 -21.27
C TYR A 478 22.15 -10.47 -22.69
N ILE A 479 23.46 -10.68 -22.82
CA ILE A 479 24.12 -10.89 -24.12
C ILE A 479 23.57 -12.12 -24.83
N ASP A 480 23.40 -13.24 -24.14
CA ASP A 480 22.91 -14.48 -24.74
C ASP A 480 21.53 -14.27 -25.38
N ILE A 481 20.69 -13.43 -24.76
CA ILE A 481 19.38 -13.09 -25.30
C ILE A 481 19.50 -12.17 -26.53
N ALA A 482 20.40 -11.18 -26.49
CA ALA A 482 20.67 -10.33 -27.66
C ALA A 482 21.22 -11.14 -28.84
N GLU A 483 22.13 -12.09 -28.58
CA GLU A 483 22.67 -13.01 -29.57
C GLU A 483 21.57 -13.90 -30.15
N LYS A 484 20.74 -14.54 -29.31
CA LYS A 484 19.59 -15.34 -29.75
C LYS A 484 18.64 -14.50 -30.60
N PHE A 485 18.39 -13.25 -30.22
CA PHE A 485 17.54 -12.34 -30.99
C PHE A 485 18.12 -12.04 -32.37
N ILE A 486 19.43 -11.79 -32.48
CA ILE A 486 20.10 -11.56 -33.77
C ILE A 486 20.14 -12.81 -34.64
N LYS A 487 20.42 -13.97 -34.05
CA LYS A 487 20.35 -15.26 -34.75
C LYS A 487 18.94 -15.57 -35.24
N TRP A 488 17.92 -15.22 -34.46
CA TRP A 488 16.54 -15.33 -34.88
C TRP A 488 16.21 -14.32 -35.98
N ALA A 489 16.69 -13.09 -35.88
CA ALA A 489 16.36 -12.00 -36.81
C ALA A 489 16.90 -12.22 -38.24
N PHE A 490 18.06 -12.86 -38.38
CA PHE A 490 18.75 -13.02 -39.67
C PHE A 490 19.02 -14.49 -39.98
N ASP A 491 18.46 -14.95 -41.10
CA ASP A 491 18.70 -16.29 -41.63
C ASP A 491 20.08 -16.36 -42.34
N GLU A 492 20.56 -15.25 -42.92
CA GLU A 492 21.84 -15.17 -43.64
C GLU A 492 22.99 -14.57 -42.81
N GLU A 493 24.15 -15.24 -42.81
CA GLU A 493 25.36 -14.80 -42.10
C GLU A 493 25.83 -13.40 -42.51
N ALA A 494 25.74 -13.10 -43.81
CA ALA A 494 26.21 -11.84 -44.39
C ALA A 494 25.37 -10.65 -43.90
N GLU A 495 24.04 -10.80 -43.84
CA GLU A 495 23.14 -9.77 -43.33
C GLU A 495 23.34 -9.56 -41.83
N ARG A 496 23.47 -10.66 -41.07
CA ARG A 496 23.78 -10.61 -39.64
C ARG A 496 25.08 -9.85 -39.37
N THR A 497 26.15 -10.21 -40.07
CA THR A 497 27.46 -9.57 -39.96
C THR A 497 27.39 -8.09 -40.29
N LYS A 498 26.65 -7.73 -41.36
CA LYS A 498 26.44 -6.34 -41.75
C LYS A 498 25.72 -5.55 -40.65
N PHE A 499 24.68 -6.12 -40.04
CA PHE A 499 23.98 -5.47 -38.94
C PHE A 499 24.88 -5.31 -37.71
N ILE A 500 25.54 -6.38 -37.26
CA ILE A 500 26.45 -6.33 -36.08
C ILE A 500 27.49 -5.23 -36.29
N ARG A 501 28.04 -5.12 -37.49
CA ARG A 501 28.99 -4.05 -37.83
C ARG A 501 28.38 -2.66 -37.72
N GLN A 502 27.19 -2.44 -38.26
CA GLN A 502 26.52 -1.15 -38.15
C GLN A 502 26.18 -0.80 -36.69
N PHE A 503 25.70 -1.77 -35.93
CA PHE A 503 25.31 -1.59 -34.53
C PHE A 503 26.53 -1.30 -33.63
N MET A 504 27.56 -2.16 -33.67
CA MET A 504 28.73 -2.02 -32.78
C MET A 504 29.59 -0.80 -33.08
N LEU A 505 29.52 -0.25 -34.31
CA LEU A 505 30.18 1.01 -34.67
C LEU A 505 29.31 2.26 -34.44
N SER A 506 28.04 2.09 -34.04
CA SER A 506 27.16 3.20 -33.64
C SER A 506 27.47 3.67 -32.23
N ASN A 507 27.01 4.87 -31.87
CA ASN A 507 27.16 5.40 -30.51
C ASN A 507 26.50 4.46 -29.47
N GLU A 508 25.32 3.93 -29.78
CA GLU A 508 24.59 2.98 -28.92
C GLU A 508 25.38 1.67 -28.74
N GLY A 509 25.97 1.13 -29.81
CA GLY A 509 26.80 -0.08 -29.72
C GLY A 509 28.04 0.13 -28.86
N ILE A 510 28.70 1.29 -28.98
CA ILE A 510 29.85 1.65 -28.14
C ILE A 510 29.44 1.79 -26.67
N VAL A 511 28.33 2.47 -26.39
CA VAL A 511 27.76 2.57 -25.03
C VAL A 511 27.42 1.20 -24.46
N CYS A 512 26.81 0.32 -25.25
CA CYS A 512 26.51 -1.06 -24.85
C CYS A 512 27.77 -1.87 -24.54
N CYS A 513 28.80 -1.76 -25.39
CA CYS A 513 30.09 -2.40 -25.18
C CYS A 513 30.72 -1.96 -23.86
N ALA A 514 30.77 -0.64 -23.62
CA ALA A 514 31.31 -0.08 -22.38
C ALA A 514 30.50 -0.53 -21.15
N GLY A 515 29.16 -0.48 -21.24
CA GLY A 515 28.26 -0.95 -20.18
C GLY A 515 28.43 -2.43 -19.87
N PHE A 516 28.58 -3.27 -20.90
CA PHE A 516 28.89 -4.68 -20.72
C PHE A 516 30.22 -4.89 -19.98
N ILE A 517 31.28 -4.19 -20.38
CA ILE A 517 32.60 -4.28 -19.74
C ILE A 517 32.52 -3.89 -18.26
N ALA A 518 31.81 -2.79 -17.95
CA ALA A 518 31.58 -2.35 -16.58
C ALA A 518 30.81 -3.40 -15.77
N GLY A 519 29.75 -3.98 -16.33
CA GLY A 519 28.86 -4.95 -15.68
C GLY A 519 29.39 -6.39 -15.62
N ALA A 520 30.48 -6.72 -16.33
CA ALA A 520 30.98 -8.10 -16.41
C ALA A 520 31.48 -8.69 -15.08
N GLY A 521 31.76 -7.83 -14.09
CA GLY A 521 32.12 -8.22 -12.72
C GLY A 521 31.01 -8.08 -11.68
N GLU A 522 29.76 -7.83 -12.12
CA GLU A 522 28.60 -7.75 -11.23
C GLU A 522 27.75 -9.03 -11.37
N SER A 523 27.26 -9.54 -10.23
CA SER A 523 26.39 -10.71 -10.20
C SER A 523 25.03 -10.36 -10.82
N ILE A 524 24.60 -11.09 -11.84
CA ILE A 524 23.23 -10.95 -12.37
C ILE A 524 22.19 -11.39 -11.32
N THR A 525 22.57 -12.29 -10.40
CA THR A 525 21.69 -12.94 -9.42
C THR A 525 21.94 -12.49 -7.97
N GLY A 526 22.77 -11.47 -7.76
CA GLY A 526 22.91 -10.75 -6.49
C GLY A 526 23.77 -11.40 -5.41
N ASN A 527 24.31 -12.62 -5.60
CA ASN A 527 24.98 -13.35 -4.52
C ASN A 527 26.43 -13.77 -4.77
N ASP A 528 26.92 -13.80 -6.02
CA ASP A 528 28.31 -14.20 -6.32
C ASP A 528 28.98 -13.23 -7.29
N ILE A 529 30.10 -12.63 -6.85
CA ILE A 529 30.98 -11.84 -7.71
C ILE A 529 31.67 -12.83 -8.67
N PRO A 530 31.55 -12.64 -10.01
CA PRO A 530 32.23 -13.50 -10.97
C PRO A 530 33.73 -13.56 -10.68
N THR A 531 34.30 -14.76 -10.73
CA THR A 531 35.75 -14.94 -10.69
C THR A 531 36.40 -14.27 -11.91
N PHE A 532 37.68 -13.94 -11.80
CA PHE A 532 38.45 -13.40 -12.92
C PHE A 532 38.35 -14.29 -14.18
N HIS A 533 38.40 -15.61 -14.00
CA HIS A 533 38.27 -16.57 -15.11
C HIS A 533 36.90 -16.49 -15.79
N GLU A 534 35.81 -16.40 -15.02
CA GLU A 534 34.46 -16.23 -15.56
C GLU A 534 34.30 -14.90 -16.30
N THR A 535 34.89 -13.81 -15.80
CA THR A 535 34.92 -12.52 -16.50
C THR A 535 35.62 -12.64 -17.87
N ILE A 536 36.77 -13.33 -17.94
CA ILE A 536 37.48 -13.57 -19.20
C ILE A 536 36.64 -14.41 -20.17
N ILE A 537 35.97 -15.47 -19.70
CA ILE A 537 35.08 -16.28 -20.55
C ILE A 537 33.96 -15.41 -21.12
N ARG A 538 33.32 -14.57 -20.30
CA ARG A 538 32.25 -13.67 -20.75
C ARG A 538 32.75 -12.68 -21.79
N PHE A 539 33.94 -12.11 -21.60
CA PHE A 539 34.56 -11.23 -22.59
C PHE A 539 34.87 -11.93 -23.90
N ASN A 540 35.42 -13.14 -23.86
CA ASN A 540 35.70 -13.90 -25.08
C ASN A 540 34.42 -14.24 -25.85
N ASN A 541 33.36 -14.70 -25.16
CA ASN A 541 32.07 -14.96 -25.81
C ASN A 541 31.50 -13.70 -26.48
N PHE A 542 31.60 -12.55 -25.80
CA PHE A 542 31.17 -11.27 -26.37
C PHE A 542 32.00 -10.87 -27.59
N ILE A 543 33.32 -10.99 -27.50
CA ILE A 543 34.25 -10.68 -28.60
C ILE A 543 33.95 -11.58 -29.80
N ASP A 544 33.74 -12.87 -29.56
CA ASP A 544 33.51 -13.86 -30.60
C ASP A 544 32.26 -13.56 -31.42
N PHE A 545 31.15 -13.23 -30.76
CA PHE A 545 29.89 -12.96 -31.46
C PHE A 545 29.77 -11.52 -31.96
N TRP A 546 30.13 -10.51 -31.16
CA TRP A 546 29.84 -9.11 -31.47
C TRP A 546 31.01 -8.36 -32.13
N ILE A 547 32.25 -8.78 -31.90
CA ILE A 547 33.43 -8.00 -32.29
C ILE A 547 34.18 -8.60 -33.49
N LYS A 548 34.38 -9.92 -33.53
CA LYS A 548 35.01 -10.59 -34.69
C LYS A 548 34.35 -10.26 -36.04
N PRO A 549 33.00 -10.10 -36.14
CA PRO A 549 32.37 -9.73 -37.42
C PRO A 549 32.78 -8.35 -37.98
N LEU A 550 33.42 -7.49 -37.18
CA LEU A 550 33.86 -6.15 -37.63
C LEU A 550 35.00 -6.21 -38.65
N LYS A 551 35.85 -7.25 -38.59
CA LYS A 551 37.09 -7.44 -39.38
C LYS A 551 38.17 -6.35 -39.22
N ASN A 552 37.79 -5.11 -38.95
CA ASN A 552 38.68 -4.01 -38.57
C ASN A 552 38.26 -3.50 -37.19
N LEU A 553 39.14 -3.68 -36.20
CA LEU A 553 38.88 -3.31 -34.82
C LEU A 553 39.30 -1.88 -34.48
N ASP A 554 40.11 -1.22 -35.31
CA ASP A 554 40.72 0.07 -34.98
C ASP A 554 39.65 1.13 -34.72
N GLU A 555 38.65 1.24 -35.61
CA GLU A 555 37.56 2.22 -35.47
C GLU A 555 36.76 2.00 -34.18
N MET A 556 36.48 0.74 -33.83
CA MET A 556 35.76 0.39 -32.60
C MET A 556 36.62 0.71 -31.38
N LYS A 557 37.90 0.32 -31.39
CA LYS A 557 38.86 0.55 -30.31
C LYS A 557 39.00 2.05 -30.03
N ASP A 558 39.13 2.88 -31.07
CA ASP A 558 39.26 4.32 -30.93
C ASP A 558 37.99 4.94 -30.32
N LYS A 559 36.81 4.60 -30.87
CA LYS A 559 35.52 5.06 -30.32
C LYS A 559 35.30 4.61 -28.87
N LEU A 560 35.68 3.39 -28.53
CA LEU A 560 35.54 2.85 -27.18
C LEU A 560 36.51 3.53 -26.21
N LYS A 561 37.77 3.76 -26.61
CA LYS A 561 38.74 4.54 -25.82
C LYS A 561 38.24 5.95 -25.57
N ASP A 562 37.77 6.65 -26.60
CA ASP A 562 37.22 8.00 -26.48
C ASP A 562 36.04 8.04 -25.50
N TYR A 563 35.15 7.05 -25.57
CA TYR A 563 34.03 6.94 -24.63
C TYR A 563 34.49 6.70 -23.19
N ILE A 564 35.42 5.78 -22.96
CA ILE A 564 35.96 5.46 -21.63
C ILE A 564 36.71 6.67 -21.05
N CYS A 565 37.49 7.40 -21.85
CA CYS A 565 38.17 8.61 -21.41
C CYS A 565 37.18 9.70 -20.97
N CYS A 566 36.02 9.81 -21.63
CA CYS A 566 35.03 10.83 -21.32
C CYS A 566 34.08 10.46 -20.16
N TYR A 567 33.72 9.16 -20.04
CA TYR A 567 32.61 8.71 -19.18
C TYR A 567 32.97 7.54 -18.25
N GLY A 568 34.18 6.99 -18.35
CA GLY A 568 34.66 5.92 -17.50
C GLY A 568 34.77 6.34 -16.04
N THR A 569 34.60 5.39 -15.13
CA THR A 569 34.84 5.58 -13.69
C THR A 569 36.05 4.77 -13.25
N ASP A 570 36.82 5.28 -12.29
CA ASP A 570 38.04 4.62 -11.79
C ASP A 570 37.78 3.17 -11.33
N LYS A 571 36.57 2.90 -10.81
CA LYS A 571 36.13 1.57 -10.35
C LYS A 571 36.13 0.51 -11.48
N ASN A 572 36.00 0.92 -12.73
CA ASN A 572 35.88 0.01 -13.88
C ASN A 572 37.12 -0.03 -14.77
N MET A 573 38.14 0.81 -14.54
CA MET A 573 39.33 0.92 -15.38
C MET A 573 40.08 -0.41 -15.56
N GLY A 574 40.24 -1.19 -14.49
CA GLY A 574 40.88 -2.51 -14.59
C GLY A 574 40.13 -3.49 -15.52
N LYS A 575 38.79 -3.43 -15.56
CA LYS A 575 37.99 -4.27 -16.47
C LYS A 575 38.15 -3.82 -17.93
N TYR A 576 38.20 -2.51 -18.16
CA TYR A 576 38.48 -1.95 -19.48
C TYR A 576 39.87 -2.34 -19.98
N GLU A 577 40.90 -2.27 -19.14
CA GLU A 577 42.25 -2.70 -19.49
C GLU A 577 42.31 -4.19 -19.87
N ILE A 578 41.66 -5.06 -19.08
CA ILE A 578 41.56 -6.49 -19.38
C ILE A 578 40.89 -6.71 -20.73
N PHE A 579 39.74 -6.05 -20.96
CA PHE A 579 39.01 -6.19 -22.22
C PHE A 579 39.81 -5.70 -23.43
N MET A 580 40.49 -4.54 -23.31
CA MET A 580 41.35 -4.00 -24.37
C MET A 580 42.53 -4.94 -24.67
N HIS A 581 43.16 -5.51 -23.63
CA HIS A 581 44.20 -6.52 -23.81
C HIS A 581 43.68 -7.76 -24.55
N LEU A 582 42.47 -8.23 -24.22
CA LEU A 582 41.84 -9.33 -24.98
C LEU A 582 41.62 -8.93 -26.44
N LEU A 583 41.12 -7.71 -26.71
CA LEU A 583 40.93 -7.20 -28.07
C LEU A 583 42.23 -7.07 -28.89
N ASP A 584 43.36 -6.80 -28.24
CA ASP A 584 44.67 -6.73 -28.91
C ASP A 584 45.20 -8.11 -29.32
N ASN A 585 44.72 -9.16 -28.66
CA ASN A 585 45.08 -10.56 -28.94
C ASN A 585 44.02 -11.30 -29.79
N VAL A 586 43.05 -10.59 -30.36
CA VAL A 586 42.08 -11.21 -31.29
C VAL A 586 42.77 -11.46 -32.63
N ASP A 587 43.05 -12.72 -32.94
CA ASP A 587 43.47 -13.13 -34.28
C ASP A 587 42.33 -12.84 -35.29
N LEU A 588 42.56 -11.85 -36.16
CA LEU A 588 41.68 -11.50 -37.28
C LEU A 588 42.03 -12.30 -38.55
N THR A 589 42.92 -13.29 -38.43
CA THR A 589 43.44 -14.08 -39.54
C THR A 589 42.49 -15.25 -39.91
N ASN A 590 41.94 -15.11 -41.12
CA ASN A 590 41.29 -16.10 -42.01
C ASN A 590 39.77 -16.31 -41.91
N GLU A 591 39.04 -15.74 -42.87
CA GLU A 591 38.33 -16.51 -43.91
C GLU A 591 38.44 -15.77 -45.25
N GLY A 592 39.24 -16.35 -46.15
CA GLY A 592 39.57 -15.83 -47.48
C GLY A 592 40.49 -16.80 -48.24
N ILE A 593 40.09 -18.07 -48.29
CA ILE A 593 40.51 -19.14 -49.23
C ILE A 593 39.34 -20.14 -49.20
N ASP A 594 38.44 -20.34 -50.16
CA ASP A 594 38.28 -19.94 -51.57
C ASP A 594 36.94 -19.22 -51.80
#